data_AF-A0A6G2ILT1-F1
#
_entry.id   AF-A0A6G2ILT1-F1
#
_cell.length_a   1.000
_cell.length_b   1.000
_cell.length_c   1.000
_cell.angle_alpha   90.00
_cell.angle_beta   90.00
_cell.angle_gamma   90.00
#
_symmetry.space_group_name_H-M   'P 1'
#
loop_
_entity.id
_entity.type
_entity.pdbx_description
1 polymer ?
#
loop_
_entity_poly.entity_id
_entity_poly.type
_entity_poly.pdbx_seq_one_letter_code
_entity_poly.pdbx_strand_id
1 'polypeptide(L)'
;MGGTDDVFAPGHIGELTQVIPPELVDAVLDESGARERRLRSLPSRVGVYFVLALGLFENLGTGLVWGKLGAGLAARVPQPSEKALRDLRRRVGVAPLKRLFHVLAGPLAQPSTPGVRYRRWRTVAFDGCGSLSVPDHERNRSWLGRTERRYGPTGYPRLMLM
;
A
#
# COMPACT_ATOMS: atom_id res chain seq x y z
N MET A 1 -3.88 -12.45 36.28
CA MET A 1 -3.08 -13.20 35.28
C MET A 1 -2.35 -12.19 34.43
N GLY A 2 -1.03 -12.08 34.59
CA GLY A 2 -0.21 -11.10 33.87
C GLY A 2 -0.16 -11.48 32.40
N GLY A 3 -0.84 -10.71 31.55
CA GLY A 3 -0.70 -10.83 30.10
C GLY A 3 0.75 -10.56 29.74
N THR A 4 1.39 -11.51 29.08
CA THR A 4 2.70 -11.30 28.46
C THR A 4 2.59 -10.10 27.53
N ASP A 5 3.36 -9.05 27.78
CA ASP A 5 3.50 -7.91 26.88
C ASP A 5 4.06 -8.41 25.54
N ASP A 6 3.17 -8.74 24.60
CA ASP A 6 3.57 -9.08 23.24
C ASP A 6 3.82 -7.79 22.46
N VAL A 7 5.10 -7.41 22.39
CA VAL A 7 5.57 -6.23 21.65
C VAL A 7 5.31 -6.31 20.15
N PHE A 8 4.98 -7.49 19.61
CA PHE A 8 4.60 -7.69 18.22
C PHE A 8 3.09 -7.64 18.00
N ALA A 9 2.27 -7.58 19.05
CA ALA A 9 0.81 -7.60 18.93
C ALA A 9 0.27 -6.54 17.94
N PRO A 10 0.77 -5.30 17.88
CA PRO A 10 0.32 -4.30 16.89
C PRO A 10 0.85 -4.52 15.45
N GLY A 11 1.52 -5.64 15.18
CA GLY A 11 2.15 -5.98 13.91
C GLY A 11 1.23 -6.68 12.92
N HIS A 12 0.03 -6.14 12.70
CA HIS A 12 -0.93 -6.64 11.72
C HIS A 12 -1.72 -5.51 11.05
N ILE A 13 -2.27 -5.76 9.88
CA ILE A 13 -3.12 -4.83 9.12
C ILE A 13 -4.42 -5.51 8.65
N GLY A 14 -5.01 -6.31 9.54
CA GLY A 14 -6.24 -7.06 9.28
C GLY A 14 -6.03 -8.12 8.20
N GLU A 15 -6.98 -8.26 7.27
CA GLU A 15 -6.92 -9.22 6.17
C GLU A 15 -5.68 -9.08 5.28
N LEU A 16 -5.12 -7.87 5.14
CA LEU A 16 -3.89 -7.65 4.36
C LEU A 16 -2.68 -8.38 4.94
N THR A 17 -2.71 -8.77 6.22
CA THR A 17 -1.68 -9.59 6.86
C THR A 17 -1.59 -10.99 6.23
N GLN A 18 -2.65 -11.48 5.58
CA GLN A 18 -2.59 -12.74 4.83
C GLN A 18 -1.73 -12.63 3.56
N VAL A 19 -1.68 -11.44 2.96
CA VAL A 19 -0.82 -11.14 1.79
C VAL A 19 0.58 -10.73 2.25
N ILE A 20 0.67 -10.09 3.41
CA ILE A 20 1.91 -9.59 4.01
C ILE A 20 2.12 -10.28 5.36
N PRO A 21 2.46 -11.59 5.37
CA PRO A 21 2.58 -12.34 6.60
C PRO A 21 3.84 -11.91 7.39
N PRO A 22 3.86 -12.07 8.73
CA PRO A 22 4.98 -11.66 9.58
C PRO A 22 6.33 -12.22 9.15
N GLU A 23 6.35 -13.46 8.63
CA GLU A 23 7.56 -14.15 8.17
C GLU A 23 8.14 -13.46 6.94
N LEU A 24 7.29 -12.96 6.04
CA LEU A 24 7.71 -12.17 4.88
C LEU A 24 8.30 -10.83 5.34
N VAL A 25 7.67 -10.17 6.31
CA VAL A 25 8.18 -8.90 6.86
C VAL A 25 9.54 -9.09 7.53
N ASP A 26 9.70 -10.16 8.29
CA ASP A 26 10.98 -10.52 8.90
C ASP A 26 12.07 -10.76 7.85
N ALA A 27 11.77 -11.54 6.81
CA ALA A 27 12.73 -11.83 5.75
C ALA A 27 13.20 -10.54 5.07
N VAL A 28 12.30 -9.62 4.72
CA VAL A 28 12.71 -8.35 4.09
C VAL A 28 13.46 -7.42 5.04
N LEU A 29 13.21 -7.49 6.36
CA LEU A 29 13.97 -6.74 7.36
C LEU A 29 15.38 -7.29 7.53
N ASP A 30 15.56 -8.61 7.49
CA ASP A 30 16.87 -9.27 7.52
C ASP A 30 17.67 -8.92 6.26
N GLU A 31 17.08 -9.10 5.06
CA GLU A 31 17.73 -8.82 3.78
C GLU A 31 18.14 -7.34 3.64
N SER A 32 17.38 -6.42 4.22
CA SER A 32 17.65 -4.98 4.16
C SER A 32 18.52 -4.44 5.29
N GLY A 33 18.89 -5.29 6.27
CA GLY A 33 19.64 -4.88 7.45
C GLY A 33 18.87 -3.92 8.38
N ALA A 34 17.54 -3.89 8.28
CA ALA A 34 16.66 -3.00 9.04
C ALA A 34 16.15 -3.60 10.36
N ARG A 35 16.56 -4.84 10.69
CA ARG A 35 16.21 -5.51 11.94
C ARG A 35 16.87 -4.82 13.13
N GLU A 36 16.13 -4.68 14.23
CA GLU A 36 16.68 -4.13 15.46
C GLU A 36 17.79 -5.03 16.04
N ARG A 37 18.83 -4.42 16.60
CA ARG A 37 19.89 -5.14 17.33
C ARG A 37 19.42 -5.65 18.70
N ARG A 38 18.42 -5.00 19.28
CA ARG A 38 17.83 -5.36 20.58
C ARG A 38 16.32 -5.15 20.51
N LEU A 39 15.57 -6.19 20.85
CA LEU A 39 14.12 -6.13 20.94
C LEU A 39 13.70 -5.21 22.09
N ARG A 40 12.85 -4.24 21.78
CA ARG A 40 12.25 -3.26 22.71
C ARG A 40 10.77 -3.09 22.34
N SER A 41 10.08 -2.12 22.95
CA SER A 41 8.65 -1.84 22.75
C SER A 41 8.21 -1.50 21.33
N LEU A 42 9.14 -1.21 20.41
CA LEU A 42 8.84 -0.87 19.01
C LEU A 42 9.73 -1.72 18.07
N PRO A 43 9.39 -2.99 17.82
CA PRO A 43 10.11 -3.84 16.88
C PRO A 43 10.04 -3.31 15.45
N SER A 44 11.06 -3.54 14.61
CA SER A 44 11.05 -3.09 13.21
C SER A 44 9.92 -3.73 12.41
N ARG A 45 9.51 -4.97 12.73
CA ARG A 45 8.35 -5.64 12.13
C ARG A 45 7.07 -4.81 12.27
N VAL A 46 6.77 -4.38 13.49
CA VAL A 46 5.60 -3.51 13.77
C VAL A 46 5.77 -2.17 13.03
N GLY A 47 6.99 -1.66 12.94
CA GLY A 47 7.30 -0.47 12.15
C GLY A 47 6.96 -0.59 10.67
N VAL A 48 7.16 -1.75 10.05
CA VAL A 48 6.76 -2.00 8.64
C VAL A 48 5.24 -1.91 8.50
N TYR A 49 4.50 -2.64 9.34
CA TYR A 49 3.03 -2.58 9.33
C TYR A 49 2.49 -1.19 9.63
N PHE A 50 3.15 -0.45 10.53
CA PHE A 50 2.84 0.95 10.80
C PHE A 50 3.03 1.85 9.58
N VAL A 51 4.11 1.69 8.81
CA VAL A 51 4.28 2.48 7.57
C VAL A 51 3.22 2.12 6.53
N LEU A 52 2.87 0.84 6.39
CA LEU A 52 1.79 0.42 5.49
C LEU A 52 0.43 1.02 5.92
N ALA A 53 0.13 0.99 7.22
CA ALA A 53 -1.09 1.57 7.77
C ALA A 53 -1.17 3.09 7.57
N LEU A 54 -0.04 3.81 7.59
CA LEU A 54 -0.03 5.24 7.24
C LEU A 54 -0.49 5.50 5.81
N GLY A 55 -0.23 4.58 4.87
CA GLY A 55 -0.73 4.67 3.50
C GLY A 55 -2.22 4.32 3.37
N LEU A 56 -2.73 3.41 4.21
CA LEU A 56 -4.15 3.03 4.24
C LEU A 56 -5.03 4.09 4.91
N PHE A 57 -4.49 4.78 5.92
CA PHE A 57 -5.18 5.79 6.72
C PHE A 57 -4.57 7.18 6.49
N GLU A 58 -4.43 7.58 5.22
CA GLU A 58 -3.74 8.80 4.80
C GLU A 58 -4.25 10.10 5.45
N ASN A 59 -5.52 10.11 5.88
CA ASN A 59 -6.17 11.25 6.51
C ASN A 59 -5.97 11.33 8.04
N LEU A 60 -5.25 10.38 8.65
CA LEU A 60 -5.06 10.31 10.10
C LEU A 60 -3.62 10.65 10.52
N GLY A 61 -3.51 11.28 11.69
CA GLY A 61 -2.21 11.50 12.35
C GLY A 61 -1.58 10.18 12.85
N THR A 62 -0.24 10.19 13.01
CA THR A 62 0.54 8.98 13.36
C THR A 62 0.06 8.25 14.62
N GLY A 63 -0.33 8.98 15.67
CA GLY A 63 -0.86 8.38 16.89
C GLY A 63 -2.22 7.70 16.70
N LEU A 64 -3.10 8.27 15.87
CA LEU A 64 -4.39 7.65 15.53
C LEU A 64 -4.21 6.39 14.68
N VAL A 65 -3.25 6.40 13.75
CA VAL A 65 -2.89 5.21 12.97
C VAL A 65 -2.33 4.11 13.86
N TRP A 66 -1.49 4.45 14.85
CA TRP A 66 -1.05 3.49 15.86
C TRP A 66 -2.23 2.93 16.66
N GLY A 67 -3.19 3.78 17.04
CA GLY A 67 -4.43 3.36 17.67
C GLY A 67 -5.23 2.36 16.83
N LYS A 68 -5.24 2.51 15.50
CA LYS A 68 -5.88 1.54 14.58
C LYS A 68 -5.19 0.18 14.59
N LEU A 69 -3.86 0.13 14.65
CA LEU A 69 -3.11 -1.12 14.77
C LEU A 69 -3.35 -1.82 16.11
N GLY A 70 -3.53 -1.04 17.18
CA GLY A 70 -3.80 -1.56 18.52
C GLY A 70 -5.27 -1.95 18.76
N ALA A 71 -6.18 -1.53 17.88
CA ALA A 71 -7.61 -1.68 18.09
C ALA A 71 -8.04 -3.15 18.06
N GLY A 72 -8.81 -3.59 19.06
CA GLY A 72 -9.34 -4.96 19.13
C GLY A 72 -8.36 -6.00 19.69
N LEU A 73 -7.14 -5.61 20.04
CA LEU A 73 -6.18 -6.50 20.70
C LEU A 73 -6.52 -6.65 22.18
N ALA A 74 -6.56 -7.89 22.67
CA ALA A 74 -6.73 -8.20 24.09
C ALA A 74 -5.46 -7.91 24.93
N ALA A 75 -4.30 -7.85 24.26
CA ALA A 75 -3.02 -7.57 24.88
C ALA A 75 -2.81 -6.07 25.13
N ARG A 76 -1.97 -5.73 26.12
CA ARG A 76 -1.60 -4.35 26.38
C ARG A 76 -0.68 -3.83 25.27
N VAL A 77 -1.17 -2.90 24.48
CA VAL A 77 -0.39 -2.27 23.41
C VAL A 77 0.41 -1.08 23.96
N PRO A 78 1.72 -0.97 23.65
CA PRO A 78 2.50 0.21 23.98
C PRO A 78 1.86 1.51 23.47
N GLN A 79 2.01 2.61 24.22
CA GLN A 79 1.54 3.94 23.82
C GLN A 79 2.76 4.82 23.47
N PRO A 80 3.36 4.67 22.27
CA PRO A 80 4.52 5.44 21.87
C PRO A 80 4.15 6.90 21.63
N SER A 81 5.10 7.80 21.92
CA SER A 81 4.97 9.20 21.51
C SER A 81 5.12 9.34 20.00
N GLU A 82 4.62 10.44 19.44
CA GLU A 82 4.82 10.74 18.01
C GLU A 82 6.30 10.80 17.61
N LYS A 83 7.16 11.29 18.52
CA LYS A 83 8.61 11.23 18.34
C LYS A 83 9.09 9.79 18.18
N ALA A 84 8.65 8.88 19.04
CA ALA A 84 9.04 7.48 18.96
C ALA A 84 8.55 6.81 17.67
N LEU A 85 7.34 7.13 17.20
CA LEU A 85 6.80 6.65 15.92
C LEU A 85 7.59 7.19 14.72
N ARG A 86 7.97 8.47 14.74
CA ARG A 86 8.84 9.06 13.71
C ARG A 86 10.21 8.40 13.70
N ASP A 87 10.80 8.18 14.87
CA ASP A 87 12.13 7.56 15.00
C ASP A 87 12.08 6.07 14.58
N LEU A 88 10.97 5.37 14.84
CA LEU A 88 10.70 4.01 14.31
C LEU A 88 10.68 4.01 12.78
N ARG A 89 9.93 4.92 12.13
CA ARG A 89 9.89 5.03 10.66
C ARG A 89 11.27 5.29 10.07
N ARG A 90 12.04 6.18 10.70
CA ARG A 90 13.42 6.47 10.29
C ARG A 90 14.34 5.25 10.41
N ARG A 91 14.19 4.47 11.49
CA ARG A 91 14.97 3.25 11.70
C ARG A 91 14.65 2.16 10.67
N VAL A 92 13.38 1.95 10.35
CA VAL A 92 12.95 0.97 9.33
C VAL A 92 13.45 1.38 7.94
N GLY A 93 13.31 2.67 7.60
CA GLY A 93 13.78 3.20 6.33
C GLY A 93 12.99 2.67 5.12
N VAL A 94 13.49 2.98 3.91
CA VAL A 94 12.80 2.66 2.65
C VAL A 94 13.14 1.27 2.11
N ALA A 95 14.32 0.73 2.45
CA ALA A 95 14.83 -0.52 1.89
C ALA A 95 13.89 -1.73 2.09
N PRO A 96 13.37 -2.03 3.30
CA PRO A 96 12.45 -3.16 3.49
C PRO A 96 11.13 -2.98 2.72
N LEU A 97 10.61 -1.75 2.62
CA LEU A 97 9.36 -1.50 1.87
C LEU A 97 9.56 -1.65 0.37
N LYS A 98 10.69 -1.19 -0.17
CA LYS A 98 11.05 -1.40 -1.57
C LYS A 98 11.19 -2.89 -1.87
N ARG A 99 11.86 -3.63 -0.98
CA ARG A 99 12.02 -5.08 -1.13
C ARG A 99 10.68 -5.81 -1.06
N LEU A 100 9.85 -5.47 -0.08
CA LEU A 100 8.49 -5.99 0.06
C LEU A 100 7.66 -5.75 -1.20
N PHE A 101 7.70 -4.51 -1.73
CA PHE A 101 7.05 -4.19 -3.00
C PHE A 101 7.55 -5.11 -4.13
N HIS A 102 8.86 -5.29 -4.29
CA HIS A 102 9.38 -6.16 -5.35
C HIS A 102 9.00 -7.64 -5.19
N VAL A 103 8.82 -8.12 -3.96
CA VAL A 103 8.35 -9.49 -3.71
C VAL A 103 6.87 -9.64 -4.07
N LEU A 104 6.05 -8.64 -3.76
CA LEU A 104 4.61 -8.68 -3.96
C LEU A 104 4.17 -8.21 -5.35
N ALA A 105 4.96 -7.36 -6.00
CA ALA A 105 4.64 -6.79 -7.29
C ALA A 105 4.65 -7.87 -8.36
N GLY A 106 3.45 -8.24 -8.82
CA GLY A 106 3.30 -9.19 -9.90
C GLY A 106 1.85 -9.54 -10.20
N PRO A 107 1.61 -10.29 -11.28
CA PRO A 107 0.32 -10.90 -11.53
C PRO A 107 -0.13 -11.81 -10.38
N LEU A 108 -1.12 -11.38 -9.59
CA LEU A 108 -1.71 -12.26 -8.56
C LEU A 108 -2.47 -13.44 -9.18
N ALA A 109 -3.12 -13.20 -10.32
CA ALA A 109 -3.95 -14.18 -10.99
C ALA A 109 -3.14 -14.88 -12.11
N GLN A 110 -3.02 -16.21 -12.00
CA GLN A 110 -2.29 -17.06 -12.94
C GLN A 110 -3.07 -17.26 -14.24
N PRO A 111 -2.43 -17.66 -15.35
CA PRO A 111 -3.13 -17.96 -16.60
C PRO A 111 -4.22 -19.02 -16.48
N SER A 112 -4.11 -19.93 -15.49
CA SER A 112 -5.08 -20.97 -15.17
C SER A 112 -6.18 -20.51 -14.20
N THR A 113 -6.06 -19.34 -13.59
CA THR A 113 -7.08 -18.82 -12.67
C THR A 113 -8.37 -18.52 -13.45
N PRO A 114 -9.53 -19.07 -13.05
CA PRO A 114 -10.80 -18.81 -13.73
C PRO A 114 -11.10 -17.31 -13.86
N GLY A 115 -11.60 -16.88 -15.03
CA GLY A 115 -11.98 -15.48 -15.29
C GLY A 115 -10.84 -14.54 -15.71
N VAL A 116 -9.58 -14.94 -15.58
CA VAL A 116 -8.41 -14.10 -15.95
C VAL A 116 -8.20 -14.02 -17.46
N ARG A 117 -8.75 -14.95 -18.23
CA ARG A 117 -8.61 -14.98 -19.69
C ARG A 117 -9.95 -15.20 -20.39
N TYR A 118 -10.10 -14.53 -21.53
CA TYR A 118 -11.07 -14.86 -22.55
C TYR A 118 -10.32 -15.36 -23.79
N ARG A 119 -10.42 -16.67 -24.07
CA ARG A 119 -9.62 -17.36 -25.10
C ARG A 119 -8.12 -17.05 -24.91
N ARG A 120 -7.46 -16.46 -25.92
CA ARG A 120 -6.03 -16.09 -25.84
C ARG A 120 -5.77 -14.76 -25.12
N TRP A 121 -6.79 -13.97 -24.83
CA TRP A 121 -6.66 -12.62 -24.28
C TRP A 121 -6.70 -12.62 -22.76
N ARG A 122 -5.93 -11.74 -22.12
CA ARG A 122 -5.98 -11.52 -20.66
C ARG A 122 -7.04 -10.47 -20.35
N THR A 123 -7.95 -10.80 -19.46
CA THR A 123 -8.94 -9.85 -18.94
C THR A 123 -8.20 -8.85 -18.06
N VAL A 124 -8.36 -7.56 -18.35
CA VAL A 124 -7.81 -6.46 -17.58
C VAL A 124 -8.92 -5.47 -17.30
N ALA A 125 -8.96 -4.92 -16.09
CA ALA A 125 -9.82 -3.79 -15.76
C ALA A 125 -8.98 -2.52 -15.85
N PHE A 126 -9.51 -1.50 -16.54
CA PHE A 126 -8.94 -0.15 -16.54
C PHE A 126 -9.69 0.68 -15.50
N ASP A 127 -9.21 0.65 -14.26
CA ASP A 127 -9.77 1.50 -13.21
C ASP A 127 -9.32 2.96 -13.41
N GLY A 128 -10.23 3.92 -13.22
CA GLY A 128 -9.98 5.36 -13.32
C GLY A 128 -9.78 5.95 -14.74
N CYS A 129 -9.66 5.14 -15.80
CA CYS A 129 -9.50 5.63 -17.17
C CYS A 129 -10.82 5.74 -17.94
N GLY A 130 -11.78 6.50 -17.42
CA GLY A 130 -12.99 6.84 -18.19
C GLY A 130 -12.68 7.64 -19.46
N SER A 131 -11.54 8.33 -19.52
CA SER A 131 -11.03 8.89 -20.77
C SER A 131 -9.51 9.04 -20.78
N LEU A 132 -8.90 8.85 -21.95
CA LEU A 132 -7.47 9.08 -22.21
C LEU A 132 -7.28 10.37 -23.03
N SER A 133 -6.24 11.14 -22.70
CA SER A 133 -5.80 12.22 -23.60
C SER A 133 -5.16 11.62 -24.85
N VAL A 134 -5.55 12.12 -26.01
CA VAL A 134 -4.98 11.74 -27.30
C VAL A 134 -4.09 12.89 -27.81
N PRO A 135 -2.96 12.63 -28.48
CA PRO A 135 -2.15 13.68 -29.08
C PRO A 135 -2.96 14.62 -29.97
N ASP A 136 -2.69 15.93 -29.88
CA ASP A 136 -3.45 17.01 -30.54
C ASP A 136 -3.13 17.18 -32.04
N HIS A 137 -3.16 16.07 -32.78
CA HIS A 137 -3.05 16.09 -34.24
C HIS A 137 -4.39 16.45 -34.88
N GLU A 138 -4.34 17.11 -36.05
CA GLU A 138 -5.53 17.50 -36.81
C GLU A 138 -6.48 16.34 -37.07
N ARG A 139 -5.92 15.16 -37.44
CA ARG A 139 -6.69 13.92 -37.63
C ARG A 139 -7.46 13.48 -36.39
N ASN A 140 -6.88 13.66 -35.20
CA ASN A 140 -7.53 13.25 -33.95
C ASN A 140 -8.60 14.27 -33.56
N ARG A 141 -8.33 15.57 -33.76
CA ARG A 141 -9.30 16.64 -33.56
C ARG A 141 -10.52 16.53 -34.47
N SER A 142 -10.33 16.20 -35.74
CA SER A 142 -11.42 16.10 -36.71
C SER A 142 -12.38 14.95 -36.40
N TRP A 143 -11.88 13.87 -35.80
CA TRP A 143 -12.69 12.70 -35.45
C TRP A 143 -13.26 12.75 -34.03
N LEU A 144 -12.47 13.17 -33.03
CA LEU A 144 -12.86 13.16 -31.61
C LEU A 144 -13.43 14.48 -31.10
N GLY A 145 -13.15 15.59 -31.80
CA GLY A 145 -13.45 16.93 -31.30
C GLY A 145 -12.68 17.29 -30.02
N ARG A 146 -13.19 18.31 -29.32
CA ARG A 146 -12.76 18.69 -27.97
C ARG A 146 -13.95 18.67 -27.05
N THR A 147 -13.72 18.25 -25.81
CA THR A 147 -14.78 18.28 -24.80
C THR A 147 -14.89 19.70 -24.25
N GLU A 148 -16.08 20.29 -24.29
CA GLU A 148 -16.33 21.57 -23.65
C GLU A 148 -16.40 21.42 -22.13
N ARG A 149 -15.76 22.35 -21.41
CA ARG A 149 -15.81 22.46 -19.95
C ARG A 149 -16.23 23.89 -19.57
N ARG A 150 -16.53 24.09 -18.28
CA ARG A 150 -16.92 25.40 -17.73
C ARG A 150 -15.97 26.56 -18.07
N TYR A 151 -14.70 26.26 -18.31
CA TYR A 151 -13.65 27.24 -18.63
C TYR A 151 -13.14 27.14 -20.08
N GLY A 152 -13.94 26.56 -20.98
CA GLY A 152 -13.60 26.37 -22.39
C GLY A 152 -13.21 24.93 -22.75
N PRO A 153 -12.81 24.70 -24.02
CA PRO A 153 -12.51 23.38 -24.54
C PRO A 153 -11.26 22.78 -23.89
N THR A 154 -11.25 21.46 -23.73
CA THR A 154 -10.08 20.73 -23.21
C THR A 154 -8.84 20.96 -24.09
N GLY A 155 -7.66 21.00 -23.45
CA GLY A 155 -6.38 21.18 -24.15
C GLY A 155 -6.05 20.09 -25.16
N TYR A 156 -6.55 18.86 -24.94
CA TYR A 156 -6.39 17.71 -25.82
C TYR A 156 -7.74 17.04 -26.10
N PRO A 157 -7.93 16.42 -27.27
CA PRO A 157 -9.02 15.48 -27.51
C PRO A 157 -8.98 14.33 -26.50
N ARG A 158 -10.15 13.79 -26.17
CA ARG A 158 -10.32 12.73 -25.19
C ARG A 158 -10.96 11.51 -25.85
N LEU A 159 -10.36 10.33 -25.66
CA LEU A 159 -10.95 9.05 -26.05
C LEU A 159 -11.61 8.42 -24.82
N MET A 160 -12.92 8.15 -24.89
CA MET A 160 -13.60 7.40 -23.86
C MET A 160 -13.32 5.91 -24.06
N LEU A 161 -12.83 5.24 -23.03
CA LEU A 161 -12.75 3.77 -23.01
C LEU A 161 -14.04 3.27 -22.38
N MET A 162 -14.88 2.61 -23.18
CA MET A 162 -16.07 1.88 -22.70
C MET A 162 -15.68 0.49 -22.24
#